data_AF-A0A839GUZ5-F1
#
_entry.id   AF-A0A839GUZ5-F1
#
_cell.length_a   1.000
_cell.length_b   1.000
_cell.length_c   1.000
_cell.angle_alpha   90.00
_cell.angle_beta   90.00
_cell.angle_gamma   90.00
#
_symmetry.space_group_name_H-M   'P 1'
#
loop_
_entity.id
_entity.type
_entity.pdbx_description
1 polymer ?
#
loop_
_entity_poly.entity_id
_entity_poly.type
_entity_poly.pdbx_seq_one_letter_code
_entity_poly.pdbx_strand_id
1 'polypeptide(L)'
;MSLKYFGLSLHPKGDDNAELMPLNPDGKGYLVLNVGGSVSYEHFFASDKFSVKAIQALYADCALRFAGFTHLGVRAVVFQLGRHSLNGGLGPTLVYRRNWSELDGYNLSTSFFGGNPEDKWQYRMIWYAGEFEYNYRFKERTDFSVSFVPGYPNIMSLSFGVRYWLKNKE
;
A
#
# COMPACT_ATOMS: atom_id res chain seq x y z
N MET A 1 -5.32 -9.02 12.92
CA MET A 1 -6.10 -8.16 12.00
C MET A 1 -5.54 -6.75 12.06
N SER A 2 -5.50 -6.01 10.95
CA SER A 2 -5.15 -4.58 10.98
C SER A 2 -6.16 -3.72 10.23
N LEU A 3 -6.30 -2.48 10.67
CA LEU A 3 -6.96 -1.41 9.94
C LEU A 3 -5.95 -0.27 9.80
N LYS A 4 -5.69 0.17 8.56
CA LYS A 4 -4.75 1.25 8.28
C LYS A 4 -5.35 2.26 7.33
N TYR A 5 -5.05 3.52 7.54
CA TYR A 5 -5.21 4.56 6.55
C TYR A 5 -4.14 4.38 5.46
N PHE A 6 -4.58 4.39 4.20
CA PHE A 6 -3.70 4.38 3.03
C PHE A 6 -3.57 5.83 2.57
N GLY A 7 -2.40 6.42 2.80
CA GLY A 7 -2.38 7.85 3.08
C GLY A 7 -1.42 8.71 2.29
N LEU A 8 -0.31 8.13 1.87
CA LEU A 8 0.78 8.91 1.29
C LEU A 8 1.44 8.12 0.17
N SER A 9 1.47 8.72 -1.01
CA SER A 9 2.28 8.28 -2.13
C SER A 9 3.43 9.24 -2.33
N LEU A 10 4.60 8.67 -2.62
CA LEU A 10 5.84 9.38 -2.86
C LEU A 10 6.29 9.03 -4.29
N HIS A 11 6.45 10.03 -5.14
CA HIS A 11 7.00 9.88 -6.49
C HIS A 11 8.41 10.47 -6.48
N PRO A 12 9.48 9.65 -6.42
CA PRO A 12 10.85 10.15 -6.21
C PRO A 12 11.34 11.16 -7.25
N LYS A 13 10.74 11.15 -8.45
CA LYS A 13 11.10 12.03 -9.57
C LYS A 13 10.08 13.12 -9.85
N GLY A 14 9.05 13.26 -9.00
CA GLY A 14 7.81 13.96 -9.35
C GLY A 14 6.94 13.11 -10.27
N ASP A 15 5.85 13.68 -10.77
CA ASP A 15 4.94 13.01 -11.70
C ASP A 15 4.59 13.92 -12.87
N ASP A 16 4.64 13.39 -14.09
CA ASP A 16 4.26 14.12 -15.31
C ASP A 16 2.77 14.50 -15.34
N ASN A 17 1.95 13.87 -14.49
CA ASN A 17 0.53 14.15 -14.32
C ASN A 17 0.25 14.95 -13.04
N ALA A 18 1.25 15.63 -12.46
CA ALA A 18 1.11 16.36 -11.19
C ALA A 18 -0.05 17.37 -11.16
N GLU A 19 -0.39 17.98 -12.29
CA GLU A 19 -1.52 18.91 -12.44
C GLU A 19 -2.88 18.22 -12.22
N LEU A 20 -2.96 16.90 -12.45
CA LEU A 20 -4.15 16.10 -12.24
C LEU A 20 -4.28 15.59 -10.81
N MET A 21 -3.38 15.97 -9.91
CA MET A 21 -3.30 15.46 -8.54
C MET A 21 -3.73 16.53 -7.52
N PRO A 22 -4.99 16.56 -7.07
CA PRO A 22 -5.51 17.68 -6.29
C PRO A 22 -4.92 17.78 -4.88
N LEU A 23 -4.44 16.66 -4.33
CA LEU A 23 -3.85 16.59 -2.98
C LEU A 23 -2.31 16.49 -3.01
N ASN A 24 -1.71 17.23 -3.94
CA ASN A 24 -0.29 17.36 -4.18
C ASN A 24 0.22 18.71 -3.62
N PRO A 25 0.64 18.79 -2.35
CA PRO A 25 1.02 20.06 -1.72
C PRO A 25 2.26 20.71 -2.33
N ASP A 26 3.12 19.96 -3.03
CA ASP A 26 4.32 20.50 -3.69
C ASP A 26 4.06 20.94 -5.14
N GLY A 27 2.89 20.62 -5.70
CA GLY A 27 2.52 20.94 -7.08
C GLY A 27 3.30 20.17 -8.15
N LYS A 28 4.31 19.36 -7.78
CA LYS A 28 5.16 18.58 -8.70
C LYS A 28 4.97 17.07 -8.57
N GLY A 29 4.13 16.64 -7.63
CA GLY A 29 3.73 15.25 -7.46
C GLY A 29 4.72 14.44 -6.64
N TYR A 30 5.72 15.07 -6.00
CA TYR A 30 6.68 14.33 -5.17
C TYR A 30 5.99 13.63 -4.01
N LEU A 31 4.99 14.30 -3.42
CA LEU A 31 4.18 13.78 -2.34
C LEU A 31 2.72 14.02 -2.69
N VAL A 32 1.92 12.97 -2.63
CA VAL A 32 0.48 13.05 -2.88
C VAL A 32 -0.25 12.35 -1.75
N LEU A 33 -1.17 13.06 -1.12
CA LEU A 33 -2.04 12.47 -0.11
C LEU A 33 -3.12 11.65 -0.81
N ASN A 34 -3.20 10.37 -0.44
CA ASN A 34 -4.30 9.50 -0.86
C ASN A 34 -5.28 9.36 0.28
N VAL A 35 -6.57 9.23 -0.02
CA VAL A 35 -7.61 9.08 0.99
C VAL A 35 -8.21 7.71 0.88
N GLY A 36 -8.00 6.86 1.89
CA GLY A 36 -8.62 5.55 1.93
C GLY A 36 -8.05 4.68 3.03
N GLY A 37 -8.25 3.38 2.91
CA GLY A 37 -7.81 2.46 3.94
C GLY A 37 -7.60 1.06 3.44
N SER A 38 -6.99 0.26 4.31
CA SER A 38 -6.77 -1.15 4.12
C SER A 38 -7.14 -1.93 5.36
N VAL A 39 -7.68 -3.12 5.11
CA VAL A 39 -7.87 -4.16 6.11
C VAL A 39 -6.93 -5.31 5.81
N SER A 40 -6.39 -5.93 6.86
CA SER A 40 -5.57 -7.12 6.67
C SER A 40 -5.84 -8.19 7.72
N TYR A 41 -5.65 -9.43 7.28
CA TYR A 41 -5.59 -10.60 8.13
C TYR A 41 -4.21 -11.23 7.99
N GLU A 42 -3.62 -11.62 9.12
CA GLU A 42 -2.29 -12.22 9.17
C GLU A 42 -2.35 -13.45 10.07
N HIS A 43 -1.76 -14.54 9.57
CA HIS A 43 -1.65 -15.81 10.28
C HIS A 43 -0.18 -16.21 10.38
N PHE A 44 0.32 -16.23 11.62
CA PHE A 44 1.68 -16.65 11.92
C PHE A 44 1.78 -18.17 11.99
N PHE A 45 2.92 -18.68 11.55
CA PHE A 45 3.30 -20.10 11.59
C PHE A 45 4.81 -20.22 11.85
N ALA A 46 5.28 -21.44 12.11
CA ALA A 46 6.70 -21.73 12.39
C ALA A 46 7.28 -20.84 13.50
N SER A 47 6.72 -20.98 14.72
CA SER A 47 7.16 -20.27 15.94
C SER A 47 7.15 -18.74 15.79
N ASP A 48 6.09 -18.20 15.18
CA ASP A 48 5.87 -16.76 14.96
C ASP A 48 6.96 -16.03 14.17
N LYS A 49 7.85 -16.75 13.48
CA LYS A 49 8.88 -16.16 12.62
C LYS A 49 8.38 -15.89 11.21
N PHE A 50 7.40 -16.65 10.75
CA PHE A 50 6.83 -16.55 9.41
C PHE A 50 5.33 -16.34 9.47
N SER A 51 4.77 -15.69 8.46
CA SER A 51 3.32 -15.50 8.37
C SER A 51 2.84 -15.43 6.93
N VAL A 52 1.55 -15.72 6.74
CA VAL A 52 0.81 -15.36 5.54
C VAL A 52 -0.09 -14.18 5.85
N LYS A 53 -0.16 -13.21 4.95
CA LYS A 53 -0.99 -12.00 5.12
C LYS A 53 -1.79 -11.73 3.86
N ALA A 54 -3.08 -11.51 4.05
CA ALA A 54 -3.98 -11.03 3.03
C ALA A 54 -4.34 -9.57 3.33
N ILE A 55 -4.28 -8.71 2.31
CA ILE A 55 -4.61 -7.29 2.42
C ILE A 55 -5.62 -6.93 1.34
N GLN A 56 -6.64 -6.20 1.72
CA GLN A 56 -7.56 -5.53 0.82
C GLN A 56 -7.53 -4.04 1.12
N ALA A 57 -7.16 -3.23 0.13
CA ALA A 57 -7.16 -1.78 0.22
C ALA A 57 -8.11 -1.16 -0.79
N LEU A 58 -8.81 -0.11 -0.38
CA LEU A 58 -9.66 0.73 -1.22
C LEU A 58 -9.37 2.19 -0.87
N TYR A 59 -9.12 3.01 -1.88
CA TYR A 59 -8.70 4.39 -1.70
C TYR A 59 -8.99 5.25 -2.92
N ALA A 60 -8.95 6.56 -2.75
CA ALA A 60 -8.83 7.53 -3.82
C ALA A 60 -7.34 7.68 -4.17
N ASP A 61 -6.97 7.34 -5.40
CA ASP A 61 -5.60 7.48 -5.91
C ASP A 61 -5.16 8.93 -6.07
N CYS A 62 -3.98 9.17 -6.64
CA CYS A 62 -3.38 10.50 -6.72
C CYS A 62 -4.25 11.50 -7.50
N ALA A 63 -5.12 11.04 -8.40
CA ALA A 63 -6.06 11.88 -9.15
C ALA A 63 -7.46 11.94 -8.51
N LEU A 64 -7.58 11.54 -7.23
CA LEU A 64 -8.84 11.38 -6.51
C LEU A 64 -9.85 10.42 -7.18
N ARG A 65 -9.34 9.47 -7.97
CA ARG A 65 -10.16 8.43 -8.59
C ARG A 65 -10.13 7.16 -7.76
N PHE A 66 -11.19 6.36 -7.83
CA PHE A 66 -11.24 5.13 -7.06
C PHE A 66 -10.16 4.16 -7.51
N ALA A 67 -9.44 3.60 -6.54
CA ALA A 67 -8.43 2.58 -6.71
C ALA A 67 -8.42 1.60 -5.54
N GLY A 68 -7.67 0.52 -5.71
CA GLY A 68 -7.50 -0.49 -4.69
C GLY A 68 -6.39 -1.45 -5.03
N PHE A 69 -6.08 -2.30 -4.06
CA PHE A 69 -5.25 -3.46 -4.29
C PHE A 69 -5.67 -4.64 -3.43
N THR A 70 -5.46 -5.83 -3.97
CA THR A 70 -5.59 -7.10 -3.26
C THR A 70 -4.21 -7.75 -3.22
N HIS A 71 -3.72 -8.06 -2.03
CA HIS A 71 -2.40 -8.64 -1.81
C HIS A 71 -2.51 -9.94 -1.02
N LEU A 72 -1.73 -10.93 -1.42
CA LEU A 72 -1.49 -12.14 -0.64
C LEU A 72 0.01 -12.38 -0.58
N GLY A 73 0.58 -12.30 0.62
CA GLY A 73 2.03 -12.35 0.81
C GLY A 73 2.49 -13.31 1.88
N VAL A 74 3.68 -13.87 1.68
CA VAL A 74 4.46 -14.51 2.72
C VAL A 74 5.35 -13.47 3.38
N ARG A 75 5.53 -13.58 4.69
CA ARG A 75 6.31 -12.63 5.48
C ARG A 75 7.21 -13.34 6.46
N ALA A 76 8.26 -12.63 6.85
CA ALA A 76 9.15 -13.01 7.93
C ALA A 76 9.32 -11.84 8.90
N VAL A 77 9.49 -12.17 10.18
CA VAL A 77 9.93 -11.22 11.19
C VAL A 77 11.41 -10.92 10.95
N VAL A 78 11.72 -9.66 10.60
CA VAL A 78 13.11 -9.20 10.42
C VAL A 78 13.76 -8.99 11.78
N PHE A 79 13.05 -8.34 12.70
CA PHE A 79 13.45 -8.25 14.10
C PHE A 79 12.25 -8.07 15.03
N GLN A 80 12.42 -8.47 16.29
CA GLN A 80 11.55 -8.16 17.40
C GLN A 80 12.42 -7.81 18.61
N LEU A 81 12.35 -6.56 19.08
CA LEU A 81 13.11 -6.07 20.24
C LEU A 81 12.17 -5.34 21.18
N GLY A 82 11.87 -5.95 22.34
CA GLY A 82 10.90 -5.42 23.28
C GLY A 82 9.56 -5.15 22.61
N ARG A 83 9.13 -3.88 22.63
CA ARG A 83 7.86 -3.42 22.03
C ARG A 83 7.94 -3.18 20.53
N HIS A 84 9.11 -3.27 19.91
CA HIS A 84 9.33 -2.96 18.50
C HIS A 84 9.44 -4.22 17.66
N SER A 85 8.83 -4.23 16.48
CA SER A 85 9.14 -5.22 15.45
C SER A 85 9.09 -4.68 14.05
N LEU A 86 9.86 -5.32 13.17
CA LEU A 86 9.84 -5.11 11.73
C LEU A 86 9.57 -6.44 11.06
N ASN A 87 8.67 -6.42 10.08
CA ASN A 87 8.34 -7.56 9.24
C ASN A 87 8.63 -7.18 7.80
N GLY A 88 9.16 -8.13 7.04
CA GLY A 88 9.35 -8.01 5.60
C GLY A 88 8.53 -9.09 4.90
N GLY A 89 7.89 -8.76 3.79
CA GLY A 89 7.10 -9.72 3.04
C GLY A 89 7.10 -9.44 1.56
N LEU A 90 6.72 -10.46 0.79
CA LEU A 90 6.53 -10.37 -0.64
C LEU A 90 5.37 -11.26 -1.09
N GLY A 91 4.73 -10.88 -2.20
CA GLY A 91 3.74 -11.72 -2.82
C GLY A 91 2.94 -11.08 -3.94
N PRO A 92 2.06 -11.87 -4.57
CA PRO A 92 1.15 -11.40 -5.60
C PRO A 92 0.26 -10.26 -5.11
N THR A 93 0.22 -9.20 -5.92
CA THR A 93 -0.65 -8.04 -5.73
C THR A 93 -1.35 -7.71 -7.01
N LEU A 94 -2.67 -7.72 -6.98
CA LEU A 94 -3.50 -7.13 -8.03
C LEU A 94 -3.77 -5.68 -7.65
N VAL A 95 -3.22 -4.74 -8.40
CA VAL A 95 -3.57 -3.32 -8.30
C VAL A 95 -4.61 -3.00 -9.35
N TYR A 96 -5.59 -2.16 -9.00
CA TYR A 96 -6.65 -1.74 -9.91
C TYR A 96 -7.10 -0.31 -9.61
N ARG A 97 -7.54 0.40 -10.64
CA ARG A 97 -8.05 1.77 -10.54
C ARG A 97 -9.05 2.10 -11.63
N ARG A 98 -9.83 3.15 -11.41
CA ARG A 98 -10.55 3.83 -12.48
C ARG A 98 -9.56 4.37 -13.51
N ASN A 99 -9.94 4.27 -14.77
CA ASN A 99 -9.05 4.64 -15.85
C ASN A 99 -8.76 6.14 -15.82
N TRP A 100 -7.49 6.52 -15.89
CA TRP A 100 -7.09 7.94 -15.96
C TRP A 100 -7.16 8.48 -17.38
N SER A 101 -7.30 7.64 -18.41
CA SER A 101 -7.48 8.07 -19.80
C SER A 101 -8.75 8.89 -20.03
N GLU A 102 -9.69 8.87 -19.08
CA GLU A 102 -10.87 9.74 -19.08
C GLU A 102 -10.59 11.16 -18.57
N LEU A 103 -9.40 11.42 -18.04
CA LEU A 103 -8.99 12.73 -17.53
C LEU A 103 -8.36 13.56 -18.65
N ASP A 104 -8.88 14.78 -18.82
CA ASP A 104 -8.28 15.76 -19.73
C ASP A 104 -6.84 16.07 -19.30
N GLY A 105 -5.91 16.02 -20.26
CA GLY A 105 -4.49 16.26 -19.99
C GLY A 105 -3.70 15.06 -19.46
N TYR A 106 -4.31 13.87 -19.34
CA TYR A 106 -3.58 12.67 -18.90
C TYR A 106 -2.51 12.23 -19.93
N ASN A 107 -1.28 12.10 -19.46
CA ASN A 107 -0.19 11.58 -20.27
C ASN A 107 -0.19 10.04 -20.27
N LEU A 108 -0.75 9.45 -21.32
CA LEU A 108 -0.82 8.00 -21.52
C LEU A 108 0.55 7.31 -21.55
N SER A 109 1.61 8.00 -21.98
CA SER A 109 2.95 7.41 -22.15
C SER A 109 3.58 6.96 -20.83
N THR A 110 3.10 7.48 -19.71
CA THR A 110 3.58 7.15 -18.36
C THR A 110 2.68 6.14 -17.65
N SER A 111 1.69 5.55 -18.34
CA SER A 111 0.77 4.59 -17.72
C SER A 111 1.50 3.34 -17.24
N PHE A 112 1.42 3.11 -15.93
CA PHE A 112 1.86 1.85 -15.31
C PHE A 112 0.85 0.72 -15.52
N PHE A 113 -0.44 1.03 -15.67
CA PHE A 113 -1.48 0.02 -15.76
C PHE A 113 -1.71 -0.44 -17.20
N GLY A 114 -2.13 -1.69 -17.37
CA GLY A 114 -2.62 -2.20 -18.64
C GLY A 114 -4.08 -1.83 -18.88
N GLY A 115 -4.53 -2.03 -20.11
CA GLY A 115 -5.89 -1.72 -20.58
C GLY A 115 -5.88 -0.70 -21.72
N ASN A 116 -7.01 -0.58 -22.40
CA ASN A 116 -7.22 0.39 -23.46
C ASN A 116 -7.69 1.74 -22.88
N PRO A 117 -7.48 2.87 -23.59
CA PRO A 117 -7.97 4.18 -23.16
C PRO A 117 -9.49 4.23 -22.91
N GLU A 118 -10.28 3.42 -23.60
CA GLU A 118 -11.74 3.37 -23.49
C GLU A 118 -12.24 2.49 -22.33
N ASP A 119 -11.35 1.75 -21.67
CA ASP A 119 -11.74 0.86 -20.58
C ASP A 119 -12.18 1.66 -19.35
N LYS A 120 -13.17 1.16 -18.60
CA LYS A 120 -13.61 1.81 -17.35
C LYS A 120 -12.65 1.59 -16.18
N TRP A 121 -11.82 0.57 -16.28
CA TRP A 121 -10.93 0.09 -15.23
C TRP A 121 -9.60 -0.29 -15.83
N GLN A 122 -8.54 0.00 -15.10
CA GLN A 122 -7.20 -0.45 -15.41
C GLN A 122 -6.70 -1.32 -14.26
N TYR A 123 -5.93 -2.36 -14.57
CA TYR A 123 -5.37 -3.26 -13.58
C TYR A 123 -3.98 -3.74 -13.97
N ARG A 124 -3.20 -4.17 -12.98
CA ARG A 124 -1.90 -4.78 -13.18
C ARG A 124 -1.61 -5.80 -12.08
N MET A 125 -1.12 -6.96 -12.49
CA MET A 125 -0.64 -7.97 -11.56
C MET A 125 0.86 -7.78 -11.30
N ILE A 126 1.24 -7.73 -10.03
CA ILE A 126 2.63 -7.65 -9.57
C ILE A 126 2.88 -8.89 -8.71
N TRP A 127 3.60 -9.87 -9.26
CA TRP A 127 3.78 -11.17 -8.59
C TRP A 127 4.68 -11.13 -7.36
N TYR A 128 5.55 -10.12 -7.25
CA TYR A 128 6.62 -10.03 -6.25
C TYR A 128 6.59 -8.68 -5.51
N ALA A 129 5.41 -8.10 -5.28
CA ALA A 129 5.32 -6.83 -4.56
C ALA A 129 5.77 -7.01 -3.11
N GLY A 130 6.69 -6.15 -2.66
CA GLY A 130 7.23 -6.17 -1.31
C GLY A 130 6.50 -5.25 -0.33
N GLU A 131 6.52 -5.59 0.96
CA GLU A 131 6.08 -4.72 2.05
C GLU A 131 7.09 -4.82 3.21
N PHE A 132 7.45 -3.67 3.78
CA PHE A 132 8.00 -3.59 5.13
C PHE A 132 6.95 -3.04 6.09
N GLU A 133 6.83 -3.64 7.27
CA GLU A 133 5.89 -3.17 8.29
C GLU A 133 6.57 -3.08 9.64
N TYR A 134 6.66 -1.85 10.13
CA TYR A 134 7.09 -1.54 11.47
C TYR A 134 5.90 -1.53 12.42
N ASN A 135 6.07 -2.15 13.59
CA ASN A 135 5.05 -2.22 14.62
C ASN A 135 5.62 -1.78 15.96
N TYR A 136 4.87 -0.93 16.68
CA TYR A 136 5.12 -0.55 18.06
C TYR A 136 3.97 -1.03 18.94
N ARG A 137 4.25 -1.97 19.85
CA ARG A 137 3.28 -2.51 20.80
C ARG A 137 3.02 -1.52 21.92
N PHE A 138 1.83 -0.92 21.96
CA PHE A 138 1.42 -0.02 23.04
C PHE A 138 0.55 -0.71 24.10
N LYS A 139 -0.17 -1.79 23.74
CA LYS A 139 -0.91 -2.67 24.66
C LYS A 139 -0.62 -4.13 24.33
N GLU A 140 -0.95 -5.06 25.23
CA GLU A 140 -0.68 -6.50 25.05
C GLU A 140 -1.13 -7.06 23.70
N ARG A 141 -2.29 -6.62 23.21
CA ARG A 141 -2.89 -7.07 21.94
C ARG A 141 -2.97 -6.00 20.87
N THR A 142 -2.30 -4.87 21.05
CA THR A 142 -2.48 -3.74 20.11
C THR A 142 -1.17 -3.06 19.80
N ASP A 143 -0.89 -2.96 18.50
CA ASP A 143 0.28 -2.29 17.96
C ASP A 143 -0.14 -1.11 17.10
N PHE A 144 0.63 -0.03 17.16
CA PHE A 144 0.64 0.98 16.13
C PHE A 144 1.52 0.46 15.00
N SER A 145 1.04 0.56 13.77
CA SER A 145 1.64 -0.13 12.64
C SER A 145 1.80 0.82 11.46
N VAL A 146 3.01 0.84 10.88
CA VAL A 146 3.35 1.60 9.68
C VAL A 146 3.83 0.62 8.62
N SER A 147 3.15 0.59 7.48
CA SER A 147 3.57 -0.15 6.29
C SER A 147 4.24 0.76 5.28
N PHE A 148 5.23 0.22 4.60
CA PHE A 148 5.96 0.84 3.52
C PHE A 148 6.05 -0.14 2.34
N VAL A 149 5.58 0.29 1.17
CA VAL A 149 5.66 -0.47 -0.08
C VAL A 149 6.67 0.21 -1.01
N PRO A 150 7.83 -0.42 -1.28
CA PRO A 150 8.85 0.14 -2.14
C PRO A 150 8.54 -0.15 -3.62
N GLY A 151 7.88 0.77 -4.32
CA GLY A 151 7.68 0.71 -5.78
C GLY A 151 8.61 1.65 -6.56
N TYR A 152 9.82 1.88 -6.04
CA TYR A 152 10.86 2.66 -6.72
C TYR A 152 11.14 2.08 -8.13
N PRO A 153 11.37 2.93 -9.15
CA PRO A 153 11.46 4.39 -9.10
C PRO A 153 10.14 5.15 -9.25
N ASN A 154 9.02 4.44 -9.39
CA ASN A 154 7.77 5.07 -9.83
C ASN A 154 6.98 5.64 -8.65
N ILE A 155 6.63 4.80 -7.68
CA ILE A 155 5.77 5.21 -6.57
C ILE A 155 6.09 4.41 -5.31
N MET A 156 6.15 5.06 -4.17
CA MET A 156 6.36 4.42 -2.87
C MET A 156 5.20 4.81 -1.97
N SER A 157 4.63 3.86 -1.23
CA SER A 157 3.42 4.13 -0.45
C SER A 157 3.64 3.90 1.03
N LEU A 158 3.09 4.79 1.84
CA LEU A 158 3.02 4.65 3.29
C LEU A 158 1.56 4.48 3.74
N SER A 159 1.38 3.61 4.72
CA SER A 159 0.10 3.40 5.39
C SER A 159 0.32 3.27 6.88
N PHE A 160 -0.59 3.81 7.68
CA PHE A 160 -0.46 3.79 9.14
C PHE A 160 -1.79 3.47 9.80
N GLY A 161 -1.73 2.80 10.94
CA GLY A 161 -2.93 2.46 11.70
C GLY A 161 -2.66 1.48 12.80
N VAL A 162 -3.64 0.61 13.06
CA VAL A 162 -3.67 -0.25 14.23
C VAL A 162 -3.66 -1.72 13.80
N ARG A 163 -2.82 -2.51 14.46
CA ARG A 163 -2.88 -3.97 14.41
C ARG A 163 -3.42 -4.49 15.74
N TYR A 164 -4.42 -5.38 15.66
CA TYR A 164 -5.00 -6.09 16.78
C TYR A 164 -4.72 -7.59 16.68
N TRP A 165 -4.22 -8.15 17.78
CA TRP A 165 -3.92 -9.58 17.93
C TRP A 165 -5.16 -10.33 18.42
N LEU A 166 -5.68 -11.24 17.61
CA LEU A 166 -6.89 -12.02 17.93
C LEU A 166 -6.64 -13.08 19.02
N LYS A 167 -5.41 -13.58 19.10
CA LYS A 167 -4.91 -14.45 20.18
C LYS A 167 -3.75 -13.75 20.87
N ASN A 168 -3.49 -14.09 22.13
CA ASN A 168 -2.25 -13.68 22.78
C ASN A 168 -1.07 -14.24 21.98
N LYS A 169 0.02 -13.47 21.88
CA LYS A 169 1.31 -14.05 21.48
C LYS A 169 1.75 -14.94 22.64
N GLU A 170 1.95 -16.22 22.37
CA GLU A 170 2.56 -17.16 23.32
C GLU A 170 4.02 -16.79 23.59
#